data_AF-A0A1J0GLD6-F1
#
_entry.id   AF-A0A1J0GLD6-F1
#
_cell.length_a   1.000
_cell.length_b   1.000
_cell.length_c   1.000
_cell.angle_alpha   90.00
_cell.angle_beta   90.00
_cell.angle_gamma   90.00
#
_symmetry.space_group_name_H-M   'P 1'
#
loop_
_entity.id
_entity.type
_entity.pdbx_description
1 polymer ?
#
loop_
_entity_poly.entity_id
_entity_poly.type
_entity_poly.pdbx_seq_one_letter_code
_entity_poly.pdbx_strand_id
1 'polypeptide(L)'
;MEYFQKANDIYNTKDYNRAISLYKKAAEMKDNEAGALYNSAVCYIHLKKYEDAIPLFHAAISLRRESKYFFNLAYCYAMCFNKPKALYYFNTAWSLNNDDEDCEKAINLLLKSYKRAT
;
A
#
# COMPACT_ATOMS: atom_id res chain seq x y z
N MET A 1 19.81 -9.66 14.88
CA MET A 1 18.83 -8.57 14.90
C MET A 1 18.19 -8.50 13.52
N GLU A 2 16.95 -8.94 13.43
CA GLU A 2 16.14 -8.91 12.20
C GLU A 2 15.89 -7.44 11.81
N TYR A 3 16.20 -7.11 10.55
CA TYR A 3 16.05 -5.75 10.04
C TYR A 3 14.58 -5.35 9.98
N PHE A 4 13.69 -6.32 9.75
CA PHE A 4 12.24 -6.10 9.73
C PHE A 4 11.72 -5.57 11.06
N GLN A 5 12.07 -6.21 12.19
CA GLN A 5 11.60 -5.75 13.50
C GLN A 5 12.16 -4.37 13.86
N LYS A 6 13.45 -4.12 13.60
CA LYS A 6 14.03 -2.78 13.78
C LYS A 6 13.32 -1.72 12.96
N ALA A 7 12.93 -2.05 11.72
CA ALA A 7 12.19 -1.14 10.87
C ALA A 7 10.81 -0.83 11.45
N ASN A 8 10.12 -1.83 12.03
CA ASN A 8 8.86 -1.62 12.75
C ASN A 8 9.04 -0.66 13.94
N ASP A 9 10.11 -0.84 14.72
CA ASP A 9 10.39 0.02 15.89
C ASP A 9 10.60 1.48 15.45
N ILE A 10 11.39 1.71 14.40
CA ILE A 10 11.64 3.05 13.83
C ILE A 10 10.38 3.62 13.14
N TYR A 11 9.56 2.77 12.53
CA TYR A 11 8.27 3.18 11.97
C TYR A 11 7.35 3.73 13.08
N ASN A 12 7.33 3.09 14.25
CA ASN A 12 6.52 3.55 15.39
C ASN A 12 7.00 4.90 15.95
N THR A 13 8.28 5.26 15.75
CA THR A 13 8.78 6.62 16.07
C THR A 13 8.49 7.64 14.96
N LYS A 14 7.77 7.25 13.90
CA LYS A 14 7.41 8.07 12.73
C LYS A 14 8.59 8.57 11.90
N ASP A 15 9.78 7.99 12.09
CA ASP A 15 10.94 8.26 11.23
C ASP A 15 10.87 7.38 9.97
N TYR A 16 9.98 7.75 9.06
CA TYR A 16 9.67 6.95 7.88
C TYR A 16 10.86 6.79 6.94
N ASN A 17 11.75 7.79 6.81
CA ASN A 17 12.93 7.68 5.95
C ASN A 17 13.92 6.62 6.47
N ARG A 18 14.15 6.59 7.79
CA ARG A 18 15.00 5.57 8.40
C ARG A 18 14.32 4.20 8.40
N ALA A 19 13.01 4.14 8.60
CA ALA A 19 12.24 2.90 8.49
C ALA A 19 12.36 2.29 7.08
N ILE A 20 12.20 3.09 6.01
CA ILE A 20 12.40 2.66 4.61
C ILE A 20 13.78 2.05 4.42
N SER A 21 14.83 2.70 4.95
CA SER A 21 16.20 2.20 4.82
C SER A 21 16.40 0.84 5.49
N LEU A 22 15.71 0.59 6.61
CA LEU A 22 15.76 -0.70 7.31
C LEU A 22 14.88 -1.76 6.62
N TYR A 23 13.69 -1.40 6.15
CA TYR A 23 12.84 -2.31 5.37
C TYR A 23 13.52 -2.73 4.06
N LYS A 24 14.25 -1.83 3.39
CA LYS A 24 15.03 -2.19 2.20
C LYS A 24 16.06 -3.27 2.52
N LYS A 25 16.80 -3.13 3.62
CA LYS A 25 17.75 -4.15 4.10
C LYS A 25 17.04 -5.46 4.47
N ALA A 26 15.86 -5.39 5.07
CA ALA A 26 15.06 -6.57 5.39
C ALA A 26 14.68 -7.33 4.11
N ALA A 27 14.20 -6.62 3.08
CA ALA A 27 13.89 -7.21 1.78
C ALA A 27 15.13 -7.83 1.09
N GLU A 28 16.28 -7.12 1.08
CA GLU A 28 17.54 -7.64 0.52
C GLU A 28 18.01 -8.94 1.21
N MET A 29 17.78 -9.04 2.53
CA MET A 29 18.13 -10.22 3.33
C MET A 29 17.04 -11.29 3.35
N LYS A 30 15.93 -11.10 2.61
CA LYS A 30 14.73 -11.97 2.62
C LYS A 30 14.11 -12.15 4.02
N ASP A 31 14.33 -11.19 4.90
CA ASP A 31 13.72 -11.10 6.23
C ASP A 31 12.31 -10.52 6.09
N ASN A 32 11.32 -11.41 5.97
CA ASN A 32 9.93 -11.08 5.66
C ASN A 32 9.78 -10.18 4.42
N GLU A 33 10.33 -10.63 3.28
CA GLU A 33 10.47 -9.83 2.06
C GLU A 33 9.19 -9.12 1.62
N ALA A 34 8.07 -9.84 1.54
CA ALA A 34 6.77 -9.27 1.17
C ALA A 34 6.30 -8.19 2.15
N GLY A 35 6.42 -8.47 3.46
CA GLY A 35 6.07 -7.53 4.52
C GLY A 35 6.97 -6.30 4.53
N ALA A 36 8.27 -6.47 4.26
CA ALA A 36 9.25 -5.39 4.21
C ALA A 36 8.97 -4.44 3.03
N LEU A 37 8.71 -4.98 1.84
CA LEU A 37 8.33 -4.20 0.66
C LEU A 37 7.02 -3.43 0.91
N TYR A 38 6.01 -4.11 1.47
CA TYR A 38 4.73 -3.51 1.83
C TYR A 38 4.89 -2.37 2.86
N ASN A 39 5.58 -2.60 3.97
CA ASN A 39 5.74 -1.58 5.01
C ASN A 39 6.63 -0.42 4.53
N SER A 40 7.61 -0.67 3.66
CA SER A 40 8.36 0.39 2.99
C SER A 40 7.44 1.26 2.12
N ALA A 41 6.52 0.66 1.37
CA ALA A 41 5.54 1.38 0.57
C ALA A 41 4.58 2.22 1.45
N VAL A 42 4.15 1.68 2.59
CA VAL A 42 3.35 2.42 3.59
C VAL A 42 4.11 3.63 4.15
N CYS A 43 5.43 3.52 4.37
CA CYS A 43 6.24 4.68 4.77
C CYS A 43 6.22 5.78 3.69
N TYR A 44 6.28 5.43 2.41
CA TYR A 44 6.16 6.38 1.31
C TYR A 44 4.78 7.05 1.27
N ILE A 45 3.69 6.33 1.60
CA ILE A 45 2.35 6.92 1.78
C ILE A 45 2.37 7.99 2.87
N HIS A 46 2.96 7.72 4.04
CA HIS A 46 3.05 8.72 5.12
C HIS A 46 3.86 9.95 4.72
N LEU A 47 4.86 9.77 3.85
CA LEU A 47 5.64 10.85 3.25
C LEU A 47 4.93 11.55 2.07
N LYS A 48 3.69 11.16 1.74
CA LYS A 48 2.90 11.63 0.59
C LYS A 48 3.59 11.42 -0.77
N LYS A 49 4.46 10.42 -0.86
CA LYS A 49 5.20 10.02 -2.06
C LYS A 49 4.53 8.79 -2.69
N TYR A 50 3.35 9.00 -3.25
CA TYR A 50 2.48 7.90 -3.69
C TYR A 50 3.05 7.15 -4.89
N GLU A 51 3.69 7.85 -5.81
CA GLU A 51 4.34 7.30 -7.00
C GLU A 51 5.47 6.33 -6.63
N ASP A 52 6.27 6.67 -5.62
CA ASP A 52 7.36 5.82 -5.11
C ASP A 52 6.85 4.55 -4.41
N ALA A 53 5.65 4.61 -3.82
CA ALA A 53 5.04 3.47 -3.12
C ALA A 53 4.50 2.39 -4.09
N ILE A 54 3.99 2.80 -5.26
CA ILE A 54 3.35 1.91 -6.25
C ILE A 54 4.23 0.71 -6.66
N PRO A 55 5.51 0.88 -7.09
CA PRO A 55 6.33 -0.26 -7.50
C PRO A 55 6.61 -1.22 -6.34
N LEU A 56 6.72 -0.72 -5.11
CA LEU A 56 6.92 -1.55 -3.92
C LEU A 56 5.68 -2.37 -3.58
N PHE A 57 4.48 -1.81 -3.72
CA PHE A 57 3.25 -2.59 -3.57
C PHE A 57 3.13 -3.68 -4.64
N HIS A 58 3.46 -3.39 -5.91
CA HIS A 58 3.46 -4.40 -6.97
C HIS A 58 4.44 -5.53 -6.66
N ALA A 59 5.66 -5.20 -6.20
CA ALA A 59 6.64 -6.19 -5.77
C ALA A 59 6.12 -7.04 -4.60
N ALA A 60 5.55 -6.41 -3.56
CA ALA A 60 4.95 -7.13 -2.43
C ALA A 60 3.80 -8.05 -2.87
N ILE A 61 2.93 -7.58 -3.77
CA ILE A 61 1.80 -8.34 -4.31
C ILE A 61 2.26 -9.57 -5.11
N SER A 62 3.38 -9.47 -5.81
CA SER A 62 3.97 -10.60 -6.56
C SER A 62 4.42 -11.74 -5.65
N LEU A 63 4.78 -11.42 -4.39
CA LEU A 63 5.20 -12.38 -3.37
C LEU A 63 4.02 -12.88 -2.54
N ARG A 64 3.08 -11.99 -2.18
CA ARG A 64 1.89 -12.34 -1.41
C ARG A 64 0.70 -11.46 -1.79
N ARG A 65 -0.45 -12.10 -2.02
CA ARG A 65 -1.70 -11.43 -2.41
C ARG A 65 -2.65 -11.28 -1.21
N GLU A 66 -2.50 -10.21 -0.43
CA GLU A 66 -3.39 -9.86 0.68
C GLU A 66 -4.27 -8.65 0.32
N SER A 67 -5.53 -8.61 0.80
CA SER A 67 -6.47 -7.51 0.52
C SER A 67 -5.87 -6.13 0.82
N LYS A 68 -5.24 -5.94 2.00
CA LYS A 68 -4.59 -4.67 2.38
C LYS A 68 -3.49 -4.20 1.41
N TYR A 69 -2.83 -5.10 0.67
CA TYR A 69 -1.80 -4.70 -0.29
C TYR A 69 -2.46 -4.05 -1.52
N PHE A 70 -3.56 -4.63 -2.00
CA PHE A 70 -4.36 -4.07 -3.09
C PHE A 70 -5.06 -2.77 -2.65
N PHE A 71 -5.56 -2.70 -1.43
CA PHE A 71 -6.18 -1.49 -0.88
C PHE A 71 -5.19 -0.31 -0.87
N ASN A 72 -3.99 -0.50 -0.32
CA ASN A 72 -3.01 0.58 -0.26
C ASN A 72 -2.43 0.95 -1.63
N LEU A 73 -2.31 -0.02 -2.56
CA LEU A 73 -2.00 0.27 -3.96
C LEU A 73 -3.10 1.11 -4.62
N ALA A 74 -4.37 0.75 -4.41
CA ALA A 74 -5.52 1.49 -4.92
C ALA A 74 -5.55 2.92 -4.36
N TYR A 75 -5.26 3.07 -3.07
CA TYR A 75 -5.12 4.37 -2.42
C TYR A 75 -4.02 5.22 -3.08
N CYS A 76 -2.84 4.66 -3.36
CA CYS A 76 -1.79 5.39 -4.09
C CYS A 76 -2.27 5.85 -5.47
N TYR A 77 -2.94 4.98 -6.25
CA TYR A 77 -3.50 5.40 -7.53
C TYR A 77 -4.57 6.48 -7.40
N ALA A 78 -5.39 6.45 -6.35
CA ALA A 78 -6.38 7.49 -6.08
C ALA A 78 -5.71 8.84 -5.80
N MET A 79 -4.63 8.84 -5.00
CA MET A 79 -3.86 10.04 -4.67
C MET A 79 -3.09 10.59 -5.87
N CYS A 80 -2.69 9.73 -6.82
CA CYS A 80 -2.13 10.12 -8.11
C CYS A 80 -3.21 10.47 -9.16
N PHE A 81 -4.47 10.68 -8.75
CA PHE A 81 -5.62 10.98 -9.62
C PHE A 81 -5.92 9.95 -10.72
N ASN A 82 -5.36 8.73 -10.63
CA ASN A 82 -5.66 7.63 -11.52
C ASN A 82 -6.87 6.84 -11.03
N LYS A 83 -8.04 7.47 -11.13
CA LYS A 83 -9.32 6.90 -10.68
C LYS A 83 -9.65 5.52 -11.30
N PRO A 84 -9.37 5.24 -12.59
CA PRO A 84 -9.65 3.92 -13.16
C PRO A 84 -8.84 2.81 -12.48
N LYS A 85 -7.52 3.00 -12.28
CA LYS A 85 -6.70 2.01 -11.59
C LYS A 85 -7.07 1.90 -10.11
N ALA A 86 -7.35 3.03 -9.45
CA ALA A 86 -7.82 3.02 -8.07
C ALA A 86 -9.07 2.15 -7.91
N LEU A 87 -10.09 2.37 -8.75
CA LEU A 87 -11.33 1.59 -8.69
C LEU A 87 -11.08 0.10 -8.94
N TYR A 88 -10.24 -0.24 -9.93
CA TYR A 88 -9.87 -1.63 -10.22
C TYR A 88 -9.24 -2.33 -9.00
N TYR A 89 -8.25 -1.70 -8.36
CA TYR A 89 -7.56 -2.29 -7.22
C TYR A 89 -8.38 -2.29 -5.93
N PHE A 90 -9.24 -1.28 -5.70
CA PHE A 90 -10.19 -1.34 -4.58
C PHE A 90 -11.19 -2.50 -4.74
N ASN A 91 -11.74 -2.71 -5.95
CA ASN A 91 -12.59 -3.87 -6.21
C ASN A 91 -11.83 -5.19 -6.03
N THR A 92 -10.55 -5.24 -6.41
CA THR A 92 -9.69 -6.41 -6.19
C THR A 92 -9.49 -6.68 -4.69
N ALA A 93 -9.20 -5.64 -3.90
CA ALA A 93 -9.09 -5.74 -2.44
C ALA A 93 -10.39 -6.27 -1.81
N TRP A 94 -11.53 -5.68 -2.18
CA TRP A 94 -12.85 -6.10 -1.70
C TRP A 94 -13.18 -7.55 -2.08
N SER A 95 -12.78 -8.01 -3.27
CA SER A 95 -12.99 -9.40 -3.68
C SER A 95 -12.18 -10.42 -2.85
N LEU A 96 -11.08 -10.00 -2.24
CA LEU A 96 -10.24 -10.84 -1.37
C LEU A 96 -10.69 -10.81 0.09
N ASN A 97 -11.24 -9.68 0.54
CA ASN A 97 -11.86 -9.52 1.83
C ASN A 97 -13.02 -8.52 1.71
N ASN A 98 -14.25 -9.04 1.68
CA ASN A 98 -15.46 -8.24 1.47
C ASN A 98 -16.03 -7.65 2.76
N ASP A 99 -15.47 -8.00 3.92
CA ASP A 99 -15.82 -7.42 5.23
C ASP A 99 -15.09 -6.10 5.51
N ASP A 100 -14.17 -5.69 4.62
CA ASP A 100 -13.46 -4.42 4.71
C ASP A 100 -14.36 -3.26 4.25
N GLU A 101 -15.04 -2.63 5.21
CA GLU A 101 -15.92 -1.46 4.95
C GLU A 101 -15.19 -0.30 4.26
N ASP A 102 -13.88 -0.16 4.44
CA ASP A 102 -13.12 0.94 3.84
C ASP A 102 -13.00 0.73 2.33
N CYS A 103 -12.88 -0.51 1.87
CA CYS A 103 -12.96 -0.85 0.45
C CYS A 103 -14.29 -0.41 -0.16
N GLU A 104 -15.40 -0.79 0.48
CA GLU A 104 -16.75 -0.44 0.01
C GLU A 104 -16.94 1.08 -0.06
N LYS A 105 -16.55 1.80 1.01
CA LYS A 105 -16.61 3.27 1.06
C LYS A 105 -15.81 3.90 -0.07
N ALA A 106 -14.57 3.44 -0.30
CA ALA A 106 -13.71 3.95 -1.36
C ALA A 106 -14.29 3.73 -2.77
N ILE A 107 -14.83 2.53 -3.04
CA ILE A 107 -15.49 2.19 -4.31
C ILE A 107 -16.69 3.11 -4.54
N ASN A 108 -17.57 3.24 -3.55
CA ASN A 108 -18.78 4.07 -3.64
C ASN A 108 -18.45 5.55 -3.87
N LEU A 109 -17.41 6.09 -3.23
CA LEU A 109 -16.94 7.45 -3.45
C LEU A 109 -16.44 7.66 -4.90
N LEU A 110 -15.65 6.73 -5.42
CA LEU A 110 -15.15 6.79 -6.80
C LEU A 110 -16.30 6.73 -7.82
N LEU A 111 -17.25 5.81 -7.65
CA LEU A 111 -18.43 5.67 -8.52
C LEU A 111 -19.31 6.92 -8.53
N LYS A 112 -19.55 7.54 -7.36
CA LYS A 112 -20.27 8.82 -7.27
C LYS A 112 -19.56 9.93 -8.05
N SER A 113 -18.23 9.93 -8.08
CA SER A 113 -17.47 10.94 -8.83
C SER A 113 -17.61 10.80 -10.34
N TYR A 114 -17.86 9.59 -10.87
CA TYR A 114 -18.15 9.37 -12.29
C TYR A 114 -19.56 9.84 -12.67
N LYS A 115 -20.56 9.56 -11.82
CA LYS A 115 -21.97 9.97 -12.06
C LYS A 115 -22.18 11.49 -12.05
N ARG A 116 -21.27 12.26 -11.42
CA ARG A 116 -21.33 13.73 -11.38
C ARG A 116 -20.63 14.41 -12.56
N ALA A 117 -19.91 13.66 -13.39
CA ALA A 117 -19.16 14.18 -14.53
C ALA A 117 -19.92 14.07 -15.87
N THR A 118 -21.16 13.59 -15.84
CA THR A 118 -22.12 13.48 -16.95
C THR A 118 -23.28 14.42 -16.70
#